data_AF-A0A2V8J3T6-F1
#
_entry.id   AF-A0A2V8J3T6-F1
#
_cell.length_a   1.000
_cell.length_b   1.000
_cell.length_c   1.000
_cell.angle_alpha   90.00
_cell.angle_beta   90.00
_cell.angle_gamma   90.00
#
_symmetry.space_group_name_H-M   'P 1'
#
loop_
_entity.id
_entity.type
_entity.pdbx_description
1 polymer ?
#
loop_
_entity_poly.entity_id
_entity_poly.type
_entity_poly.pdbx_seq_one_letter_code
_entity_poly.pdbx_strand_id
1 'polypeptide(L)'
;MVLVIVLLATAAIVCTGIFVTLRSFRAENRTPVEAKPRHSWSNPHDAATTAALKHYFEGKQCASCGRTIPPVHAGELRPGLLNTNTHEAMTWDAIPAANLSATLASHVPICSNCLTIETLRRQHPELVVDRHRTIENSSH
;
A
#
# COMPACT_ATOMS: atom_id res chain seq x y z
N MET A 1 24.71 -50.90 30.56
CA MET A 1 24.87 -50.13 29.31
C MET A 1 23.78 -50.42 28.28
N VAL A 2 23.49 -51.67 27.94
CA VAL A 2 22.44 -52.04 26.96
C VAL A 2 21.06 -51.48 27.30
N LEU A 3 20.66 -51.54 28.58
CA LEU A 3 19.36 -51.03 29.02
C LEU A 3 19.21 -49.50 28.82
N VAL A 4 20.30 -48.74 28.99
CA VAL A 4 20.31 -47.29 28.81
C VAL A 4 20.17 -46.93 27.33
N ILE A 5 20.80 -47.71 26.43
CA ILE A 5 20.70 -47.51 24.98
C ILE A 5 19.27 -47.77 24.49
N VAL A 6 18.61 -48.82 24.99
CA VAL A 6 17.21 -49.14 24.64
C VAL A 6 16.25 -48.05 25.12
N LEU A 7 16.46 -47.50 26.32
CA LEU A 7 15.65 -46.39 26.84
C LEU A 7 15.82 -45.10 26.04
N LEU A 8 17.04 -44.78 25.60
CA LEU A 8 17.27 -43.60 24.76
C LEU A 8 16.67 -43.76 23.35
N ALA A 9 16.76 -44.95 22.76
CA ALA A 9 16.18 -45.23 21.45
C ALA A 9 14.65 -45.12 21.45
N THR A 10 14.00 -45.64 22.49
CA THR A 10 12.54 -45.55 22.64
C THR A 10 12.06 -44.13 22.88
N ALA A 11 12.78 -43.34 23.69
CA ALA A 11 12.47 -41.92 23.90
C ALA A 11 12.57 -41.10 22.60
N ALA A 12 13.59 -41.34 21.77
CA ALA A 12 13.75 -40.65 20.49
C ALA A 12 12.60 -40.93 19.52
N ILE A 13 12.12 -42.18 19.45
CA ILE A 13 11.01 -42.58 18.60
C ILE A 13 9.71 -41.89 19.04
N VAL A 14 9.43 -41.86 20.34
CA VAL A 14 8.24 -41.22 20.90
C VAL A 14 8.26 -39.70 20.67
N CYS A 15 9.40 -39.04 20.92
CA CYS A 15 9.54 -37.61 20.67
C CYS A 15 9.34 -37.25 19.19
N THR A 16 9.84 -38.07 18.27
CA THR A 16 9.68 -37.84 16.83
C THR A 16 8.21 -37.99 16.42
N GLY A 17 7.51 -39.01 16.92
CA GLY A 17 6.08 -39.20 16.67
C GLY A 17 5.25 -38.01 17.16
N ILE A 18 5.45 -37.58 18.41
CA ILE A 18 4.74 -36.43 19.01
C ILE A 18 5.01 -35.15 18.21
N PHE A 19 6.26 -34.91 17.82
CA PHE A 19 6.63 -33.72 17.05
C PHE A 19 5.98 -33.69 15.67
N VAL A 20 5.94 -34.84 14.96
CA VAL A 20 5.27 -34.95 13.65
C VAL A 20 3.76 -34.71 13.79
N THR A 21 3.10 -35.33 14.77
CA THR A 21 1.66 -35.16 14.98
C THR A 21 1.30 -33.71 15.36
N LEU A 22 2.06 -33.08 16.26
CA LEU A 22 1.84 -31.68 16.63
C LEU A 22 2.07 -30.72 15.46
N ARG A 23 3.02 -31.02 14.56
CA ARG A 23 3.25 -30.21 13.36
C ARG A 23 2.09 -30.30 12.37
N SER A 24 1.54 -31.50 12.15
CA SER A 24 0.40 -31.70 11.26
C SER A 24 -0.85 -30.98 11.77
N PHE A 25 -1.15 -31.07 13.07
CA PHE A 25 -2.28 -30.35 13.67
C PHE A 25 -2.14 -28.82 13.58
N ARG A 26 -0.92 -28.28 13.71
CA ARG A 26 -0.69 -26.83 13.58
C ARG A 26 -0.80 -26.33 12.14
N ALA A 27 -0.65 -27.21 11.15
CA ALA A 27 -0.85 -26.86 9.74
C ALA A 27 -2.34 -26.78 9.38
N GLU A 28 -3.17 -27.68 9.92
CA GLU A 28 -4.62 -27.76 9.68
C GLU A 28 -5.37 -26.51 10.19
N ASN A 29 -4.96 -25.97 11.34
CA ASN A 29 -5.61 -24.80 11.96
C ASN A 29 -5.19 -23.44 11.37
N ARG A 30 -4.41 -23.41 10.29
CA ARG A 30 -4.28 -22.18 9.52
C ARG A 30 -5.52 -22.05 8.66
N THR A 31 -6.38 -21.10 9.01
CA THR A 31 -7.34 -20.56 8.04
C THR A 31 -6.59 -20.26 6.75
N PRO A 32 -7.06 -20.70 5.57
CA PRO A 32 -6.55 -20.22 4.32
C PRO A 32 -6.61 -18.71 4.40
N VAL A 33 -5.45 -18.04 4.48
CA VAL A 33 -5.41 -16.62 4.20
C VAL A 33 -5.78 -16.59 2.74
N GLU A 34 -7.01 -16.19 2.45
CA GLU A 34 -7.43 -15.91 1.09
C GLU A 34 -6.39 -14.95 0.56
N ALA A 35 -5.51 -15.48 -0.29
CA ALA A 35 -4.50 -14.71 -0.93
C ALA A 35 -5.26 -13.86 -1.94
N LYS A 36 -5.84 -12.75 -1.47
CA LYS A 36 -6.22 -11.64 -2.32
C LYS A 36 -5.02 -11.44 -3.22
N PRO A 37 -5.17 -11.58 -4.55
CA PRO A 37 -4.04 -11.61 -5.45
C PRO A 37 -3.15 -10.43 -5.11
N ARG A 38 -1.93 -10.74 -4.62
CA ARG A 38 -0.89 -9.73 -4.50
C ARG A 38 -0.80 -9.13 -5.90
N HIS A 39 -0.92 -7.79 -5.98
CA HIS A 39 -0.92 -7.00 -7.21
C HIS A 39 -1.95 -7.43 -8.27
N SER A 40 -3.23 -7.10 -8.04
CA SER A 40 -4.09 -6.76 -9.17
C SER A 40 -3.52 -5.51 -9.85
N TRP A 41 -2.68 -5.75 -10.85
CA TRP A 41 -2.13 -4.76 -11.75
C TRP A 41 -3.14 -4.43 -12.86
N SER A 42 -4.45 -4.63 -12.61
CA SER A 42 -5.49 -4.19 -13.54
C SER A 42 -5.64 -2.69 -13.36
N ASN A 43 -4.99 -1.92 -14.23
CA ASN A 43 -5.44 -0.56 -14.46
C ASN A 43 -6.90 -0.67 -14.97
N PRO A 44 -7.92 -0.21 -14.23
CA PRO A 44 -9.31 -0.38 -14.66
C PRO A 44 -9.63 0.47 -15.89
N HIS A 45 -8.71 1.37 -16.24
CA HIS A 45 -8.75 2.21 -17.41
C HIS A 45 -8.27 1.48 -18.66
N ASP A 46 -8.95 1.74 -19.77
CA ASP A 46 -8.46 1.37 -21.08
C ASP A 46 -7.16 2.13 -21.45
N ALA A 47 -6.55 1.77 -22.57
CA ALA A 47 -5.30 2.38 -23.02
C ALA A 47 -5.45 3.89 -23.25
N ALA A 48 -6.59 4.34 -23.76
CA ALA A 48 -6.85 5.75 -24.06
C ALA A 48 -6.94 6.60 -22.78
N THR A 49 -7.73 6.15 -21.80
CA THR A 49 -7.90 6.81 -20.51
C THR A 49 -6.59 6.82 -19.73
N THR A 50 -5.82 5.73 -19.81
CA THR A 50 -4.49 5.64 -19.22
C THR A 50 -3.53 6.66 -19.84
N ALA A 51 -3.52 6.80 -21.17
CA ALA A 51 -2.68 7.77 -21.86
C ALA A 51 -3.07 9.21 -21.49
N ALA A 52 -4.38 9.50 -21.40
CA ALA A 52 -4.87 10.82 -20.99
C ALA A 52 -4.43 11.17 -19.55
N LEU A 53 -4.51 10.23 -18.62
CA LEU A 53 -4.03 10.41 -17.26
C LEU A 53 -2.51 10.66 -17.22
N LYS A 54 -1.72 9.84 -17.92
CA LYS A 54 -0.27 10.05 -18.03
C LYS A 54 0.05 11.46 -18.53
N HIS A 55 -0.57 11.86 -19.64
CA HIS A 55 -0.36 13.16 -20.25
C HIS A 55 -0.77 14.31 -19.33
N TYR A 56 -1.87 14.17 -18.59
CA TYR A 56 -2.27 15.17 -17.61
C TYR A 56 -1.16 15.42 -16.57
N PHE A 57 -0.51 14.38 -16.05
CA PHE A 57 0.49 14.55 -15.00
C PHE A 57 1.87 15.02 -15.49
N GLU A 58 2.15 14.98 -16.78
CA GLU A 58 3.45 15.39 -17.35
C GLU A 58 3.80 16.84 -16.99
N GLY A 59 4.96 17.02 -16.36
CA GLY A 59 5.50 18.34 -16.01
C GLY A 59 4.74 19.10 -14.92
N LYS A 60 3.64 18.55 -14.37
CA LYS A 60 2.90 19.19 -13.28
C LYS A 60 3.70 19.16 -11.97
N GLN A 61 3.46 20.16 -11.12
CA GLN A 61 3.99 20.19 -9.76
C GLN A 61 2.97 19.61 -8.78
N CYS A 62 3.46 18.86 -7.80
CA CYS A 62 2.65 18.35 -6.70
C CYS A 62 2.13 19.52 -5.86
N ALA A 63 0.82 19.64 -5.72
CA ALA A 63 0.18 20.70 -4.94
C ALA A 63 0.51 20.63 -3.43
N SER A 64 0.91 19.46 -2.94
CA SER A 64 1.23 19.25 -1.51
C SER A 64 2.70 19.56 -1.19
N CYS A 65 3.66 19.04 -1.97
CA CYS A 65 5.10 19.19 -1.66
C CYS A 65 5.88 20.09 -2.63
N GLY A 66 5.23 20.62 -3.68
CA GLY A 66 5.83 21.50 -4.68
C GLY A 66 6.79 20.83 -5.66
N ARG A 67 7.11 19.54 -5.49
CA ARG A 67 8.03 18.83 -6.39
C ARG A 67 7.37 18.51 -7.73
N THR A 68 8.13 18.56 -8.81
CA THR A 68 7.70 18.08 -10.13
C THR A 68 7.32 16.61 -10.06
N ILE A 69 6.17 16.27 -10.67
CA ILE A 69 5.70 14.90 -10.80
C ILE A 69 6.45 14.28 -11.99
N PRO A 70 7.17 13.16 -11.79
CA PRO A 70 7.87 12.51 -12.88
C PRO A 70 6.89 11.90 -13.89
N PRO A 71 7.32 11.70 -15.15
CA PRO A 71 6.55 10.93 -16.13
C PRO A 71 6.22 9.54 -15.58
N VAL A 72 5.00 9.07 -15.85
CA VAL A 72 4.48 7.82 -15.26
C VAL A 72 4.74 6.65 -16.19
N HIS A 73 5.63 5.74 -15.80
CA HIS A 73 5.91 4.52 -16.56
C HIS A 73 5.06 3.33 -16.09
N ALA A 74 5.05 2.29 -16.91
CA ALA A 74 4.50 1.00 -16.49
C ALA A 74 5.36 0.44 -15.35
N GLY A 75 4.71 -0.09 -14.32
CA GLY A 75 5.31 -0.69 -13.13
C GLY A 75 5.39 0.26 -11.93
N GLU A 76 5.28 1.56 -12.15
CA GLU A 76 5.55 2.58 -11.14
C GLU A 76 4.32 2.96 -10.31
N LEU A 77 4.58 3.53 -9.13
CA LEU A 77 3.54 4.13 -8.32
C LEU A 77 2.96 5.34 -9.05
N ARG A 78 1.64 5.30 -9.25
CA ARG A 78 0.90 6.35 -9.97
C ARG A 78 0.70 7.58 -9.06
N PRO A 79 0.83 8.81 -9.59
CA PRO A 79 0.43 10.02 -8.88
C PRO A 79 -1.09 10.04 -8.67
N GLY A 80 -1.57 10.96 -7.82
CA GLY A 80 -2.96 11.06 -7.45
C GLY A 80 -3.55 12.44 -7.67
N LEU A 81 -4.84 12.53 -7.40
CA LEU A 81 -5.57 13.79 -7.32
C LEU A 81 -5.93 14.07 -5.86
N LEU A 82 -5.98 15.34 -5.49
CA LEU A 82 -6.41 15.79 -4.18
C LEU A 82 -7.60 16.73 -4.34
N ASN A 83 -8.66 16.45 -3.59
CA ASN A 83 -9.75 17.39 -3.43
C ASN A 83 -9.31 18.43 -2.39
N THR A 84 -9.17 19.69 -2.80
CA THR A 84 -8.69 20.76 -1.90
C THR A 84 -9.70 21.14 -0.82
N ASN A 85 -10.98 20.77 -0.98
CA ASN A 85 -12.03 21.09 -0.01
C ASN A 85 -12.18 19.98 1.03
N THR A 86 -12.14 18.71 0.61
CA THR A 86 -12.36 17.56 1.49
C THR A 86 -11.08 16.89 1.96
N HIS A 87 -9.93 17.27 1.41
CA HIS A 87 -8.64 16.59 1.57
C HIS A 87 -8.67 15.10 1.15
N GLU A 88 -9.67 14.70 0.37
CA GLU A 88 -9.75 13.35 -0.17
C GLU A 88 -8.72 13.17 -1.28
N ALA A 89 -7.79 12.23 -1.07
CA ALA A 89 -6.85 11.80 -2.08
C ALA A 89 -7.43 10.64 -2.90
N MET A 90 -7.32 10.74 -4.22
CA MET A 90 -7.92 9.82 -5.18
C MET A 90 -6.84 9.19 -6.06
N THR A 91 -6.87 7.86 -6.12
CA THR A 91 -6.05 7.04 -7.02
C THR A 91 -6.71 6.95 -8.40
N TRP A 92 -5.95 6.56 -9.43
CA TRP A 92 -6.49 6.48 -10.80
C TRP A 92 -7.66 5.51 -10.91
N ASP A 93 -7.61 4.39 -10.20
CA ASP A 93 -8.65 3.37 -10.18
C ASP A 93 -9.97 3.84 -9.58
N ALA A 94 -9.94 4.89 -8.75
CA ALA A 94 -11.14 5.50 -8.18
C ALA A 94 -11.80 6.54 -9.10
N ILE A 95 -11.16 6.92 -10.22
CA ILE A 95 -11.72 7.87 -11.19
C ILE A 95 -12.51 7.08 -12.23
N PRO A 96 -13.83 7.25 -12.39
CA PRO A 96 -14.55 6.65 -13.50
C PRO A 96 -14.16 7.33 -14.82
N ALA A 97 -13.96 6.56 -15.91
CA ALA A 97 -13.59 7.10 -17.22
C ALA A 97 -14.57 8.19 -17.72
N ALA A 98 -15.88 7.99 -17.49
CA ALA A 98 -16.93 8.96 -17.84
C ALA A 98 -16.77 10.32 -17.13
N ASN A 99 -16.13 10.34 -15.95
CA ASN A 99 -15.96 11.54 -15.13
C ASN A 99 -14.52 12.08 -15.17
N LEU A 100 -13.65 11.53 -16.01
CA LEU A 100 -12.22 11.86 -16.04
C LEU A 100 -11.99 13.37 -16.16
N SER A 101 -12.54 14.00 -17.21
CA SER A 101 -12.33 15.42 -17.49
C SER A 101 -12.78 16.33 -16.33
N ALA A 102 -14.00 16.08 -15.83
CA ALA A 102 -14.55 16.84 -14.70
C ALA A 102 -13.72 16.66 -13.41
N THR A 103 -13.21 15.44 -13.17
CA THR A 103 -12.37 15.14 -11.99
C THR A 103 -11.02 15.85 -12.10
N LEU A 104 -10.37 15.80 -13.26
CA LEU A 104 -9.09 16.47 -13.52
C LEU A 104 -9.17 18.00 -13.45
N ALA A 105 -10.35 18.57 -13.74
CA ALA A 105 -10.60 20.01 -13.65
C ALA A 105 -10.89 20.49 -12.21
N SER A 106 -11.47 19.64 -11.37
CA SER A 106 -11.91 20.00 -10.01
C SER A 106 -10.89 19.66 -8.92
N HIS A 107 -9.89 18.84 -9.22
CA HIS A 107 -8.90 18.37 -8.27
C HIS A 107 -7.49 18.85 -8.64
N VAL A 108 -6.60 18.89 -7.65
CA VAL A 108 -5.20 19.26 -7.85
C VAL A 108 -4.30 18.03 -7.91
N PRO A 109 -3.23 18.05 -8.72
CA PRO A 109 -2.30 16.93 -8.84
C PRO A 109 -1.42 16.79 -7.60
N ILE A 110 -1.20 15.55 -7.14
CA ILE A 110 -0.24 15.22 -6.08
C ILE A 110 0.65 14.05 -6.49
N CYS A 111 1.91 14.04 -6.04
CA CYS A 111 2.83 12.94 -6.32
C CYS A 111 2.44 11.66 -5.55
N SER A 112 2.95 10.50 -5.99
CA SER A 112 2.66 9.19 -5.39
C SER A 112 2.98 9.11 -3.88
N ASN A 113 4.05 9.76 -3.43
CA ASN A 113 4.40 9.82 -2.01
C ASN A 113 3.36 10.62 -1.21
N CYS A 114 2.96 11.81 -1.70
CA CYS A 114 1.92 12.62 -1.06
C CYS A 114 0.56 11.90 -1.08
N LEU A 115 0.23 11.21 -2.18
CA LEU A 115 -0.98 10.38 -2.27
C LEU A 115 -1.01 9.31 -1.16
N THR A 116 0.10 8.63 -0.94
CA THR A 116 0.22 7.61 0.11
C THR A 116 0.03 8.21 1.50
N ILE A 117 0.66 9.37 1.76
CA ILE A 117 0.56 10.07 3.04
C ILE A 117 -0.88 10.55 3.31
N GLU A 118 -1.54 11.16 2.33
CA GLU A 118 -2.92 11.63 2.48
C GLU A 118 -3.90 10.47 2.65
N THR A 119 -3.66 9.35 1.95
CA THR A 119 -4.45 8.13 2.15
C THR A 119 -4.30 7.60 3.57
N LEU A 120 -3.07 7.55 4.10
CA LEU A 120 -2.80 7.13 5.47
C LEU A 120 -3.48 8.06 6.48
N ARG A 121 -3.35 9.37 6.32
CA ARG A 121 -4.00 10.38 7.17
C ARG A 121 -5.50 10.17 7.26
N ARG A 122 -6.14 9.87 6.13
CA ARG A 122 -7.59 9.66 6.08
C ARG A 122 -8.02 8.32 6.66
N GLN A 123 -7.31 7.23 6.32
CA GLN A 123 -7.71 5.87 6.67
C GLN A 123 -7.31 5.48 8.09
N HIS A 124 -6.19 6.01 8.57
CA HIS A 124 -5.59 5.70 9.85
C HIS A 124 -5.13 6.98 10.57
N PRO A 125 -6.05 7.92 10.86
CA PRO A 125 -5.70 9.17 11.53
C PRO A 125 -5.03 8.94 12.89
N GLU A 126 -5.34 7.83 13.56
CA GLU A 126 -4.73 7.42 14.83
C GLU A 126 -3.23 7.14 14.75
N LEU A 127 -2.70 6.87 13.55
CA LEU A 127 -1.27 6.60 13.31
C LEU A 127 -0.50 7.87 12.91
N VAL A 128 -1.19 9.01 12.74
CA VAL A 128 -0.58 10.26 12.32
C VAL A 128 -0.46 11.21 13.50
N VAL A 129 0.76 11.70 13.73
CA VAL A 129 1.03 12.75 14.71
C VAL A 129 1.34 14.04 13.96
N ASP A 130 0.43 15.02 14.05
CA ASP A 130 0.65 16.33 13.47
C ASP A 130 1.61 17.15 14.34
N ARG A 131 2.85 17.24 13.87
CA ARG A 131 3.85 18.11 14.48
C ARG A 131 3.63 19.55 14.01
N HIS A 132 2.96 20.33 14.85
CA HIS A 132 2.89 21.77 14.67
C HIS A 132 4.30 22.34 14.80
N ARG A 133 4.82 22.91 13.71
CA ARG A 133 6.09 23.61 13.75
C ARG A 133 5.84 24.96 14.40
N THR A 134 6.25 25.14 15.65
CA THR A 134 6.35 26.48 16.23
C THR A 134 7.34 27.24 15.37
N ILE A 135 6.84 28.21 14.59
CA ILE A 135 7.69 29.14 13.87
C ILE A 135 8.25 30.06 14.96
N GLU A 136 9.39 29.70 15.55
CA GLU A 136 10.19 30.67 16.28
C GLU A 136 10.69 31.68 15.24
N ASN A 137 10.12 32.89 15.28
CA ASN A 137 10.62 34.04 14.54
C ASN A 137 12.07 34.29 14.96
N SER A 138 13.02 33.72 14.23
CA SER A 138 14.42 34.13 14.34
C SER A 138 14.59 35.46 13.61
N SER A 139 14.27 36.54 14.31
CA SER A 139 14.73 37.88 13.97
C SER A 139 16.26 37.91 14.09
N HIS A 140 16.95 38.01 12.96
CA HIS A 140 18.33 38.47 12.92
C HIS A 140 18.63 39.24 11.64
#